data_AF-A0A9P9I8Q5-F1
#
_entry.id   AF-A0A9P9I8Q5-F1
#
_cell.length_a   1.000
_cell.length_b   1.000
_cell.length_c   1.000
_cell.angle_alpha   90.00
_cell.angle_beta   90.00
_cell.angle_gamma   90.00
#
_symmetry.space_group_name_H-M   'P 1'
#
loop_
_entity.id
_entity.type
_entity.pdbx_description
1 polymer ?
#
loop_
_entity_poly.entity_id
_entity_poly.type
_entity_poly.pdbx_seq_one_letter_code
_entity_poly.pdbx_strand_id
1 'polypeptide(L)'
;MPYGTLGLNGESLPTFAPAYSRAKGVFTDTTAVGITYRVVASQIAHLVPDVLELEEEPLMTSLFLSYGMSPVGSYTEYAHQVEVTYKGEKFHFNLLFILDNDAAIFAGRELLGFPKVYGKTTIQQFTGSRLVVGGTERPMGRKMVEFEFVPEQLVSSAPPPDRWMLNLRSIPSPHVGQPPSVQEFIPCGLKMKCNEIWLGKGHISFPRKSTADPWVNLDV
;
A
#
# COMPACT_ATOMS: atom_id res chain seq x y z
N MET A 1 -0.48 8.92 -32.74
CA MET A 1 0.65 9.88 -32.63
C MET A 1 0.20 11.04 -31.75
N PRO A 2 1.05 11.54 -30.83
CA PRO A 2 0.72 12.75 -30.08
C PRO A 2 0.51 13.92 -31.05
N TYR A 3 -0.61 14.63 -30.92
CA TYR A 3 -0.88 15.83 -31.70
C TYR A 3 -0.20 17.03 -31.01
N GLY A 4 1.11 17.12 -31.20
CA GLY A 4 1.95 18.14 -30.57
C GLY A 4 2.29 17.86 -29.10
N THR A 5 3.02 18.80 -28.50
CA THR A 5 3.43 18.79 -27.09
C THR A 5 3.24 20.17 -26.49
N LEU A 6 2.76 20.24 -25.24
CA LEU A 6 2.69 21.47 -24.47
C LEU A 6 3.65 21.34 -23.28
N GLY A 7 4.56 22.30 -23.12
CA GLY A 7 5.33 22.43 -21.89
C GLY A 7 4.41 22.84 -20.75
N LEU A 8 4.35 22.04 -19.69
CA LEU A 8 3.52 22.33 -18.52
C LEU A 8 4.36 22.99 -17.43
N ASN A 9 3.82 24.08 -16.85
CA ASN A 9 4.32 24.67 -15.60
C ASN A 9 3.67 24.03 -14.36
N GLY A 10 2.72 23.10 -14.56
CA GLY A 10 2.01 22.36 -13.51
C GLY A 10 2.50 20.92 -13.38
N GLU A 11 2.29 20.34 -12.20
CA GLU A 11 2.91 19.06 -11.82
C GLU A 11 2.07 17.83 -12.19
N SER A 12 0.74 18.01 -12.26
CA SER A 12 -0.30 17.04 -12.60
C SER A 12 -1.52 17.71 -13.24
N LEU A 13 -2.47 16.91 -13.74
CA LEU A 13 -3.75 17.42 -14.27
C LEU A 13 -4.79 17.58 -13.14
N PRO A 14 -5.78 18.48 -13.30
CA PRO A 14 -5.87 19.52 -14.33
C PRO A 14 -4.82 20.62 -14.11
N THR A 15 -4.26 21.19 -15.18
CA THR A 15 -3.11 22.11 -15.11
C THR A 15 -3.37 23.39 -14.31
N PHE A 16 -4.63 23.83 -14.23
CA PHE A 16 -5.05 25.02 -13.47
C PHE A 16 -5.38 24.71 -12.00
N ALA A 17 -5.49 23.45 -11.62
CA ALA A 17 -5.72 22.99 -10.26
C ALA A 17 -5.16 21.56 -10.09
N PRO A 18 -3.82 21.39 -10.10
CA PRO A 18 -3.19 20.08 -10.12
C PRO A 18 -3.68 19.19 -8.98
N ALA A 19 -4.01 17.93 -9.27
CA ALA A 19 -4.56 16.99 -8.30
C ALA A 19 -3.59 16.65 -7.15
N TYR A 20 -2.29 16.84 -7.37
CA TYR A 20 -1.24 16.68 -6.37
C TYR A 20 -0.01 17.51 -6.75
N SER A 21 0.86 17.74 -5.76
CA SER A 21 2.18 18.31 -5.97
C SER A 21 3.29 17.25 -6.03
N ARG A 22 4.42 17.55 -6.68
CA ARG A 22 5.66 16.76 -6.66
C ARG A 22 6.55 17.10 -5.46
N ALA A 23 6.00 17.82 -4.48
CA ALA A 23 6.66 18.05 -3.22
C ALA A 23 7.06 16.70 -2.60
N LYS A 24 8.19 16.70 -1.87
CA LYS A 24 8.62 15.52 -1.14
C LYS A 24 7.52 15.06 -0.20
N GLY A 25 7.17 13.77 -0.25
CA GLY A 25 6.23 13.16 0.68
C GLY A 25 6.75 13.29 2.12
N VAL A 26 6.07 14.10 2.92
CA VAL A 26 6.30 14.25 4.36
C VAL A 26 4.96 14.04 5.03
N PHE A 27 4.92 13.11 5.97
CA PHE A 27 3.73 12.75 6.71
C PHE A 27 4.04 12.86 8.20
N THR A 28 3.20 13.57 8.94
CA THR A 28 3.33 13.73 10.39
C THR A 28 2.11 13.17 11.09
N ASP A 29 2.23 12.98 12.40
CA ASP A 29 1.14 12.44 13.24
C ASP A 29 0.57 11.15 12.65
N THR A 30 1.47 10.18 12.44
CA THR A 30 1.17 8.94 11.75
C THR A 30 1.07 7.80 12.74
N THR A 31 -0.02 7.04 12.65
CA THR A 31 -0.19 5.76 13.34
C THR A 31 -0.12 4.63 12.32
N ALA A 32 0.60 3.56 12.63
CA ALA A 32 0.70 2.39 11.77
C ALA A 32 0.52 1.10 12.60
N VAL A 33 -0.28 0.16 12.09
CA VAL A 33 -0.41 -1.19 12.63
C VAL A 33 -0.04 -2.17 11.52
N GLY A 34 1.05 -2.90 11.70
CA GLY A 34 1.51 -3.94 10.76
C GLY A 34 1.25 -5.32 11.33
N ILE A 35 0.54 -6.16 10.58
CA ILE A 35 0.40 -7.59 10.86
C ILE A 35 1.15 -8.35 9.76
N THR A 36 2.14 -9.14 10.15
CA THR A 36 2.96 -9.94 9.23
C THR A 36 2.66 -11.42 9.45
N TYR A 37 2.45 -12.14 8.35
CA TYR A 37 2.02 -13.55 8.33
C TYR A 37 2.57 -14.26 7.10
N ARG A 38 2.56 -15.59 7.11
CA ARG A 38 2.93 -16.40 5.94
C ARG A 38 1.68 -16.93 5.26
N VAL A 39 1.77 -17.09 3.94
CA VAL A 39 0.77 -17.76 3.11
C VAL A 39 1.48 -18.81 2.26
N VAL A 40 0.74 -19.70 1.59
CA VAL A 40 1.32 -20.58 0.57
C VAL A 40 1.44 -19.82 -0.75
N ALA A 41 2.59 -19.91 -1.44
CA ALA A 41 2.85 -19.16 -2.67
C ALA A 41 1.76 -19.31 -3.74
N SER A 42 1.18 -20.50 -3.89
CA SER A 42 0.09 -20.76 -4.85
C SER A 42 -1.15 -19.88 -4.64
N GLN A 43 -1.38 -19.39 -3.42
CA GLN A 43 -2.50 -18.51 -3.11
C GLN A 43 -2.32 -17.10 -3.72
N ILE A 44 -1.08 -16.66 -3.97
CA ILE A 44 -0.77 -15.28 -4.40
C ILE A 44 0.10 -15.18 -5.65
N ALA A 45 0.63 -16.29 -6.18
CA ALA A 45 1.48 -16.29 -7.36
C ALA A 45 0.83 -15.58 -8.56
N HIS A 46 -0.48 -15.74 -8.75
CA HIS A 46 -1.23 -15.08 -9.82
C HIS A 46 -1.38 -13.55 -9.67
N LEU A 47 -1.00 -12.99 -8.51
CA LEU A 47 -1.01 -11.54 -8.22
C LEU A 47 0.37 -10.90 -8.40
N VAL A 48 1.42 -11.71 -8.51
CA VAL A 48 2.82 -11.28 -8.54
C VAL A 48 3.36 -11.51 -9.94
N PRO A 49 3.99 -10.53 -10.59
CA PRO A 49 4.63 -10.74 -11.89
C PRO A 49 5.67 -11.88 -11.83
N ASP A 50 5.64 -12.81 -12.78
CA ASP A 50 6.49 -14.02 -12.82
C ASP A 50 8.01 -13.76 -12.79
N VAL A 51 8.42 -12.53 -13.12
CA VAL A 51 9.81 -12.05 -13.04
C VAL A 51 10.27 -11.81 -11.59
N LEU A 52 9.34 -11.73 -10.65
CA LEU A 52 9.60 -11.60 -9.22
C LEU A 52 9.50 -12.98 -8.58
N GLU A 53 10.57 -13.40 -7.91
CA GLU A 53 10.67 -14.71 -7.28
C GLU A 53 9.97 -14.70 -5.92
N LEU A 54 9.14 -15.71 -5.66
CA LEU A 54 8.49 -15.96 -4.37
C LEU A 54 9.13 -17.16 -3.67
N GLU A 55 9.25 -17.08 -2.35
CA GLU A 55 9.51 -18.26 -1.51
C GLU A 55 8.27 -19.19 -1.52
N GLU A 56 8.41 -20.45 -1.08
CA GLU A 56 7.28 -21.39 -1.00
C GLU A 56 6.18 -20.91 -0.03
N GLU A 57 6.59 -20.29 1.07
CA GLU A 57 5.71 -19.67 2.05
C GLU A 57 6.07 -18.17 2.19
N PRO A 58 5.72 -17.31 1.22
CA PRO A 58 6.19 -15.93 1.22
C PRO A 58 5.63 -15.16 2.43
N LEU A 59 6.45 -14.24 2.95
CA LEU A 59 6.05 -13.36 4.04
C LEU A 59 5.20 -12.22 3.49
N MET A 60 3.98 -12.09 3.98
CA MET A 60 3.07 -10.99 3.66
C MET A 60 2.95 -10.04 4.84
N THR A 61 2.75 -8.76 4.54
CA THR A 61 2.47 -7.72 5.53
C THR A 61 1.23 -6.96 5.13
N SER A 62 0.28 -6.90 6.05
CA SER A 62 -0.90 -6.05 6.02
C SER A 62 -0.66 -4.86 6.93
N LEU A 63 -0.53 -3.67 6.34
CA LEU A 63 -0.18 -2.45 7.04
C LEU A 63 -1.36 -1.48 6.99
N PHE A 64 -1.89 -1.11 8.15
CA PHE A 64 -2.95 -0.13 8.32
C PHE A 64 -2.33 1.17 8.80
N LEU A 65 -2.56 2.27 8.10
CA LEU A 65 -1.97 3.56 8.39
C LEU A 65 -3.05 4.63 8.54
N SER A 66 -2.80 5.55 9.45
CA SER A 66 -3.48 6.84 9.53
C SER A 66 -2.43 7.93 9.45
N TYR A 67 -2.57 8.82 8.47
CA TYR A 67 -1.68 9.95 8.25
C TYR A 67 -2.38 11.24 8.67
N GLY A 68 -1.72 12.03 9.54
CA GLY A 68 -2.16 13.36 9.96
C GLY A 68 -1.90 14.41 8.88
N MET A 69 -0.90 15.28 9.04
CA MET A 69 -0.63 16.33 8.05
C MET A 69 0.31 15.84 6.94
N SER A 70 0.00 16.19 5.70
CA SER A 70 0.85 15.93 4.53
C SER A 70 0.54 16.87 3.35
N PRO A 71 1.40 16.93 2.31
CA PRO A 71 1.11 17.67 1.07
C PRO A 71 -0.14 17.20 0.31
N VAL A 72 -0.67 16.01 0.63
CA VAL A 72 -1.90 15.45 0.04
C VAL A 72 -3.06 15.44 1.04
N GLY A 73 -2.91 16.08 2.21
CA GLY A 73 -3.89 16.07 3.28
C GLY A 73 -3.81 14.84 4.21
N SER A 74 -4.77 14.73 5.12
CA SER A 74 -4.92 13.56 6.01
C SER A 74 -5.69 12.45 5.32
N TYR A 75 -5.37 11.20 5.66
CA TYR A 75 -6.05 10.03 5.12
C TYR A 75 -5.72 8.75 5.88
N THR A 76 -6.48 7.71 5.60
CA THR A 76 -6.19 6.35 6.07
C THR A 76 -5.84 5.46 4.89
N GLU A 77 -4.93 4.51 5.10
CA GLU A 77 -4.44 3.63 4.05
C GLU A 77 -4.28 2.21 4.56
N TYR A 78 -4.63 1.24 3.72
CA TYR A 78 -4.24 -0.14 3.87
C TYR A 78 -3.27 -0.49 2.76
N ALA A 79 -2.11 -1.02 3.12
CA ALA A 79 -1.13 -1.54 2.18
C ALA A 79 -1.00 -3.06 2.36
N HIS A 80 -1.07 -3.78 1.24
CA HIS A 80 -0.90 -5.21 1.18
C HIS A 80 0.37 -5.54 0.41
N GLN A 81 1.34 -6.14 1.10
CA GLN A 81 2.69 -6.32 0.60
C GLN A 81 3.11 -7.78 0.71
N VAL A 82 3.96 -8.22 -0.22
CA VAL A 82 4.59 -9.54 -0.16
C VAL A 82 6.09 -9.40 -0.40
N GLU A 83 6.88 -10.18 0.33
CA GLU A 83 8.32 -10.28 0.07
C GLU A 83 8.60 -11.05 -1.22
N VAL A 84 9.40 -10.44 -2.09
CA VAL A 84 9.86 -11.04 -3.35
C VAL A 84 11.36 -10.84 -3.52
N THR A 85 11.98 -11.63 -4.39
CA THR A 85 13.33 -11.39 -4.89
C THR A 85 13.27 -10.97 -6.36
N TYR A 86 14.02 -9.94 -6.72
CA TYR A 86 14.21 -9.51 -8.11
C TYR A 86 15.68 -9.24 -8.35
N LYS A 87 16.27 -9.95 -9.32
CA LYS A 87 17.70 -9.84 -9.66
C LYS A 87 18.63 -10.02 -8.45
N GLY A 88 18.29 -10.95 -7.55
CA GLY A 88 19.06 -11.24 -6.35
C GLY A 88 18.86 -10.29 -5.17
N GLU A 89 18.01 -9.26 -5.30
CA GLU A 89 17.69 -8.32 -4.23
C GLU A 89 16.27 -8.54 -3.70
N LYS A 90 16.09 -8.46 -2.38
CA LYS A 90 14.78 -8.61 -1.72
C LYS A 90 14.02 -7.29 -1.65
N PHE A 91 12.72 -7.34 -1.95
CA PHE A 91 11.81 -6.19 -1.90
C PHE A 91 10.49 -6.54 -1.22
N HIS A 92 9.79 -5.51 -0.74
CA HIS A 92 8.35 -5.60 -0.45
C HIS A 92 7.58 -5.17 -1.70
N PHE A 93 7.08 -6.14 -2.48
CA PHE A 93 6.24 -5.84 -3.63
C PHE A 93 4.84 -5.45 -3.17
N ASN A 94 4.37 -4.29 -3.62
CA ASN A 94 3.06 -3.77 -3.28
C ASN A 94 2.00 -4.41 -4.18
N LEU A 95 1.10 -5.21 -3.60
CA LEU A 95 -0.02 -5.82 -4.33
C LEU A 95 -1.18 -4.84 -4.50
N LEU A 96 -1.56 -4.17 -3.40
CA LEU A 96 -2.73 -3.32 -3.37
C LEU A 96 -2.67 -2.31 -2.24
N PHE A 97 -3.06 -1.08 -2.54
CA PHE A 97 -3.23 -0.03 -1.54
C PHE A 97 -4.69 0.47 -1.57
N ILE A 98 -5.38 0.53 -0.44
CA ILE A 98 -6.78 1.00 -0.33
C ILE A 98 -6.85 2.21 0.61
N LEU A 99 -7.38 3.32 0.10
CA LEU A 99 -7.45 4.59 0.82
C LEU A 99 -8.59 5.48 0.30
N ASP A 100 -8.89 6.54 1.04
CA ASP A 100 -10.01 7.46 0.79
C ASP A 100 -9.59 8.85 0.29
N ASN A 101 -8.34 9.02 -0.13
CA ASN A 101 -7.78 10.31 -0.55
C ASN A 101 -7.30 10.27 -2.00
N ASP A 102 -7.93 11.09 -2.83
CA ASP A 102 -7.73 11.17 -4.28
C ASP A 102 -6.34 11.71 -4.65
N ALA A 103 -5.89 12.80 -4.03
CA ALA A 103 -4.55 13.35 -4.26
C ALA A 103 -3.45 12.31 -3.97
N ALA A 104 -3.58 11.54 -2.89
CA ALA A 104 -2.67 10.46 -2.53
C ALA A 104 -2.75 9.27 -3.51
N ILE A 105 -3.94 8.93 -4.01
CA ILE A 105 -4.14 7.90 -5.04
C ILE A 105 -3.45 8.33 -6.34
N PHE A 106 -3.74 9.53 -6.84
CA PHE A 106 -3.19 10.03 -8.09
C PHE A 106 -1.68 10.16 -8.02
N ALA A 107 -1.14 10.82 -6.99
CA ALA A 107 0.30 10.96 -6.81
C ALA A 107 1.00 9.59 -6.74
N GLY A 108 0.46 8.67 -5.93
CA GLY A 108 1.06 7.35 -5.76
C GLY A 108 1.09 6.53 -7.05
N ARG A 109 0.00 6.55 -7.83
CA ARG A 109 -0.10 5.81 -9.10
C ARG A 109 0.74 6.45 -10.20
N GLU A 110 0.60 7.76 -10.37
CA GLU A 110 1.19 8.47 -11.50
C GLU A 110 2.69 8.70 -11.33
N LEU A 111 3.19 8.93 -10.11
CA LEU A 111 4.61 9.19 -9.87
C LEU A 111 5.41 7.92 -9.56
N LEU A 112 4.87 7.04 -8.70
CA LEU A 112 5.63 5.97 -8.05
C LEU A 112 5.11 4.55 -8.34
N GLY A 113 3.98 4.43 -9.04
CA GLY A 113 3.39 3.14 -9.40
C GLY A 113 2.73 2.39 -8.25
N PHE A 114 2.44 3.03 -7.11
CA PHE A 114 1.69 2.36 -6.04
C PHE A 114 0.31 1.93 -6.56
N PRO A 115 -0.13 0.67 -6.34
CA PRO A 115 -1.40 0.14 -6.84
C PRO A 115 -2.58 0.62 -5.98
N LYS A 116 -2.73 1.94 -5.87
CA LYS A 116 -3.73 2.62 -5.05
C LYS A 116 -5.10 2.57 -5.70
N VAL A 117 -6.11 2.27 -4.89
CA VAL A 117 -7.52 2.28 -5.26
C VAL A 117 -8.37 2.87 -4.13
N TYR A 118 -9.55 3.37 -4.49
CA TYR A 118 -10.45 3.99 -3.52
C TYR A 118 -11.13 2.96 -2.60
N GLY A 119 -11.22 3.28 -1.32
CA GLY A 119 -11.94 2.51 -0.29
C GLY A 119 -11.78 3.17 1.07
N LYS A 120 -12.17 2.48 2.13
CA LYS A 120 -12.07 3.04 3.49
C LYS A 120 -11.26 2.13 4.39
N THR A 121 -10.28 2.70 5.08
CA THR A 121 -9.52 2.01 6.12
C THR A 121 -9.80 2.65 7.47
N THR A 122 -9.80 1.86 8.53
CA THR A 122 -10.02 2.36 9.90
C THR A 122 -9.03 1.73 10.86
N ILE A 123 -8.63 2.52 11.86
CA ILE A 123 -7.89 2.10 13.04
C ILE A 123 -8.63 2.72 14.22
N GLN A 124 -9.01 1.91 15.20
CA GLN A 124 -9.81 2.33 16.34
C GLN A 124 -9.20 1.80 17.64
N GLN A 125 -9.14 2.70 18.61
CA GLN A 125 -8.77 2.43 20.00
C GLN A 125 -9.98 2.73 20.90
N PHE A 126 -10.01 2.15 22.09
CA PHE A 126 -11.14 2.26 23.01
C PHE A 126 -10.69 2.65 24.41
N THR A 127 -11.45 3.53 25.08
CA THR A 127 -11.28 3.76 26.52
C THR A 127 -11.68 2.51 27.30
N GLY A 128 -10.85 2.08 28.26
CA GLY A 128 -11.12 0.91 29.11
C GLY A 128 -10.72 -0.44 28.51
N SER A 129 -10.18 -0.45 27.28
CA SER A 129 -9.61 -1.64 26.64
C SER A 129 -8.25 -1.30 26.02
N ARG A 130 -7.32 -2.26 26.03
CA ARG A 130 -6.04 -2.13 25.32
C ARG A 130 -6.13 -2.57 23.85
N LEU A 131 -7.30 -3.01 23.41
CA LEU A 131 -7.52 -3.52 22.06
C LEU A 131 -7.45 -2.39 21.02
N VAL A 132 -6.68 -2.60 19.97
CA VAL A 132 -6.70 -1.81 18.75
C VAL A 132 -7.34 -2.67 17.68
N VAL A 133 -8.40 -2.19 17.04
CA VAL A 133 -9.08 -2.91 15.95
C VAL A 133 -9.12 -2.04 14.72
N GLY A 134 -9.34 -2.67 13.58
CA GLY A 134 -9.59 -1.95 12.36
C GLY A 134 -9.79 -2.86 11.19
N GLY A 135 -9.73 -2.29 10.00
CA GLY A 135 -9.93 -3.04 8.78
C GLY A 135 -10.13 -2.14 7.58
N THR A 136 -10.43 -2.78 6.45
CA THR A 136 -10.53 -2.11 5.16
C THR A 136 -11.75 -2.56 4.40
N GLU A 137 -12.39 -1.59 3.74
CA GLU A 137 -13.59 -1.77 2.94
C GLU A 137 -13.35 -1.39 1.49
N ARG A 138 -13.74 -2.30 0.59
CA ARG A 138 -13.75 -2.07 -0.86
C ARG A 138 -14.78 -2.97 -1.57
N PRO A 139 -15.71 -2.39 -2.36
CA PRO A 139 -16.11 -0.97 -2.29
C PRO A 139 -16.53 -0.58 -0.87
N MET A 140 -16.66 0.73 -0.59
CA MET A 140 -17.11 1.20 0.73
C MET A 140 -18.39 0.49 1.18
N GLY A 141 -18.46 0.12 2.45
CA GLY A 141 -19.54 -0.70 3.02
C GLY A 141 -19.31 -2.22 2.88
N ARG A 142 -18.30 -2.66 2.13
CA ARG A 142 -17.93 -4.07 2.00
C ARG A 142 -16.59 -4.34 2.67
N LYS A 143 -16.61 -4.85 3.91
CA LYS A 143 -15.40 -5.25 4.66
C LYS A 143 -14.66 -6.38 3.94
N MET A 144 -13.36 -6.18 3.71
CA MET A 144 -12.47 -7.08 2.98
C MET A 144 -11.35 -7.64 3.86
N VAL A 145 -10.91 -6.86 4.85
CA VAL A 145 -9.85 -7.22 5.81
C VAL A 145 -10.23 -6.67 7.17
N GLU A 146 -9.97 -7.43 8.23
CA GLU A 146 -10.12 -7.01 9.62
C GLU A 146 -8.86 -7.38 10.41
N PHE A 147 -8.48 -6.55 11.38
CA PHE A 147 -7.38 -6.85 12.28
C PHE A 147 -7.75 -6.57 13.73
N GLU A 148 -7.09 -7.31 14.61
CA GLU A 148 -6.99 -7.02 16.04
C GLU A 148 -5.51 -6.94 16.41
N PHE A 149 -5.18 -5.99 17.28
CA PHE A 149 -3.85 -5.85 17.85
C PHE A 149 -3.95 -5.53 19.33
N VAL A 150 -3.20 -6.25 20.14
CA VAL A 150 -3.09 -6.05 21.58
C VAL A 150 -1.64 -5.71 21.89
N PRO A 151 -1.31 -4.44 22.23
CA PRO A 151 0.04 -4.05 22.58
C PRO A 151 0.46 -4.71 23.90
N GLU A 152 1.66 -5.27 23.92
CA GLU A 152 2.23 -5.97 25.09
C GLU A 152 3.56 -5.35 25.54
N GLN A 153 4.38 -4.86 24.61
CA GLN A 153 5.71 -4.37 24.91
C GLN A 153 6.06 -3.13 24.08
N LEU A 154 6.49 -2.06 24.76
CA LEU A 154 7.15 -0.92 24.12
C LEU A 154 8.62 -1.26 23.85
N VAL A 155 9.09 -0.99 22.64
CA VAL A 155 10.48 -1.19 22.23
C VAL A 155 11.12 0.11 21.77
N SER A 156 12.43 0.25 21.99
CA SER A 156 13.20 1.45 21.66
C SER A 156 13.56 1.56 20.18
N SER A 157 13.55 0.45 19.45
CA SER A 157 13.73 0.40 18.01
C SER A 157 13.01 -0.80 17.41
N ALA A 158 12.40 -0.60 16.24
CA ALA A 158 12.07 -1.69 15.34
C ALA A 158 13.33 -2.08 14.55
N PRO A 159 13.40 -3.30 14.00
CA PRO A 159 14.32 -3.55 12.90
C PRO A 159 14.11 -2.47 11.84
N PRO A 160 15.18 -1.88 11.28
CA PRO A 160 15.01 -1.01 10.13
C PRO A 160 14.27 -1.79 9.02
N PRO A 161 13.48 -1.13 8.17
CA PRO A 161 13.01 -1.78 6.96
C PRO A 161 14.25 -2.16 6.15
N ASP A 162 14.62 -3.44 6.20
CA ASP A 162 15.81 -3.98 5.51
C ASP A 162 15.63 -3.97 3.99
N ARG A 163 14.41 -3.65 3.49
CA ARG A 163 14.00 -3.82 2.11
C ARG A 163 13.28 -2.59 1.59
N TRP A 164 13.50 -2.29 0.32
CA TRP A 164 12.73 -1.27 -0.39
C TRP A 164 11.38 -1.80 -0.79
N MET A 165 10.40 -0.90 -0.90
CA MET A 165 9.17 -1.22 -1.59
C MET A 165 9.45 -1.30 -3.10
N LEU A 166 8.77 -2.20 -3.80
CA LEU A 166 8.82 -2.32 -5.25
C LEU A 166 7.41 -2.16 -5.82
N ASN A 167 7.29 -1.28 -6.81
CA ASN A 167 6.05 -0.97 -7.50
C ASN A 167 6.16 -1.26 -8.99
N LEU A 168 5.09 -1.73 -9.63
CA LEU A 168 4.97 -1.76 -11.09
C LEU A 168 4.18 -0.53 -11.55
N ARG A 169 4.88 0.48 -12.07
CA ARG A 169 4.26 1.67 -12.65
C ARG A 169 3.87 1.37 -14.10
N SER A 170 2.58 1.42 -14.38
CA SER A 170 2.03 1.19 -15.72
C SER A 170 1.05 2.30 -16.10
N ILE A 171 1.37 3.04 -17.16
CA ILE A 171 0.49 4.06 -17.77
C ILE A 171 0.07 3.55 -19.15
N PRO A 172 -1.22 3.27 -19.37
CA PRO A 172 -1.69 2.67 -20.62
C PRO A 172 -1.52 3.64 -21.80
N SER A 173 -1.38 3.07 -23.00
CA SER A 173 -1.52 3.84 -24.23
C SER A 173 -2.98 4.23 -24.45
N PRO A 174 -3.27 5.45 -24.96
CA PRO A 174 -4.62 5.82 -25.36
C PRO A 174 -5.12 5.07 -26.61
N HIS A 175 -4.24 4.34 -27.31
CA HIS A 175 -4.57 3.58 -28.49
C HIS A 175 -4.79 2.11 -28.15
N VAL A 176 -5.99 1.61 -28.41
CA VAL A 176 -6.37 0.20 -28.21
C VAL A 176 -5.37 -0.73 -28.93
N GLY A 177 -4.91 -1.76 -28.22
CA GLY A 177 -3.99 -2.77 -28.76
C GLY A 177 -2.51 -2.36 -28.79
N GLN A 178 -2.16 -1.14 -28.38
CA GLN A 178 -0.76 -0.72 -28.26
C GLN A 178 -0.21 -1.02 -26.86
N PRO A 179 1.11 -1.25 -26.73
CA PRO A 179 1.74 -1.42 -25.42
C PRO A 179 1.56 -0.16 -24.54
N PRO A 180 1.68 -0.28 -23.21
CA PRO A 180 1.63 0.87 -22.31
C PRO A 180 2.65 1.95 -22.69
N SER A 181 2.29 3.22 -22.47
CA SER A 181 3.22 4.35 -22.66
C SER A 181 4.32 4.40 -21.60
N VAL A 182 4.06 3.86 -20.42
CA VAL A 182 5.05 3.65 -19.35
C VAL A 182 4.81 2.25 -18.78
N GLN A 183 5.88 1.48 -18.59
CA GLN A 183 5.84 0.19 -17.92
C GLN A 183 7.20 -0.10 -17.29
N GLU A 184 7.31 0.09 -15.98
CA GLU A 184 8.60 0.06 -15.28
C GLU A 184 8.44 -0.36 -13.81
N PHE A 185 9.48 -0.99 -13.27
CA PHE A 185 9.60 -1.22 -11.84
C PHE A 185 10.22 0.00 -11.16
N ILE A 186 9.57 0.51 -10.11
CA ILE A 186 10.03 1.65 -9.32
C ILE A 186 10.32 1.18 -7.89
N PRO A 187 11.60 1.14 -7.47
CA PRO A 187 11.93 0.98 -6.07
C PRO A 187 11.61 2.26 -5.30
N CYS A 188 11.05 2.14 -4.09
CA CYS A 188 10.72 3.26 -3.24
C CYS A 188 11.13 2.98 -1.78
N GLY A 189 11.88 3.90 -1.18
CA GLY A 189 12.25 3.86 0.23
C GLY A 189 11.38 4.80 1.06
N LEU A 190 10.92 4.33 2.22
CA LEU A 190 10.26 5.16 3.23
C LEU A 190 11.17 5.32 4.44
N LYS A 191 11.51 6.58 4.78
CA LYS A 191 12.22 6.88 6.02
C LYS A 191 11.21 7.14 7.13
N MET A 192 11.14 6.23 8.08
CA MET A 192 10.25 6.36 9.24
C MET A 192 11.04 6.85 10.46
N LYS A 193 10.49 7.85 11.14
CA LYS A 193 10.91 8.23 12.49
C LYS A 193 9.75 7.90 13.43
N CYS A 194 9.85 6.77 14.11
CA CYS A 194 8.83 6.34 15.06
C CYS A 194 9.10 6.97 16.43
N ASN A 195 8.08 7.60 17.01
CA ASN A 195 8.17 8.10 18.39
C ASN A 195 8.00 6.96 19.40
N GLU A 196 7.10 6.03 19.09
CA GLU A 196 6.83 4.84 19.89
C GLU A 196 6.68 3.64 18.97
N ILE A 197 7.08 2.47 19.46
CA ILE A 197 6.98 1.21 18.73
C ILE A 197 6.49 0.17 19.72
N TRP A 198 5.34 -0.42 19.43
CA TRP A 198 4.72 -1.43 20.28
C TRP A 198 4.73 -2.78 19.56
N LEU A 199 5.21 -3.80 20.25
CA LEU A 199 5.04 -5.20 19.87
C LEU A 199 3.91 -5.81 20.69
N GLY A 200 3.28 -6.85 20.14
CA GLY A 200 2.18 -7.52 20.81
C GLY A 200 1.53 -8.58 19.94
N LYS A 201 0.36 -9.04 20.37
CA LYS A 201 -0.40 -10.07 19.66
C LYS A 201 -1.25 -9.43 18.58
N GLY A 202 -1.16 -9.99 17.38
CA GLY A 202 -1.94 -9.58 16.22
C GLY A 202 -2.82 -10.72 15.72
N HIS A 203 -4.00 -10.37 15.21
CA HIS A 203 -4.84 -11.26 14.41
C HIS A 203 -5.27 -10.50 13.15
N ILE A 204 -5.31 -11.19 12.02
CA ILE A 204 -5.85 -10.67 10.77
C ILE A 204 -6.80 -11.69 10.17
N SER A 205 -7.88 -11.21 9.57
CA SER A 205 -8.82 -12.06 8.86
C SER A 205 -9.24 -11.43 7.53
N PHE A 206 -9.51 -12.32 6.57
CA PHE A 206 -10.03 -12.00 5.25
C PHE A 206 -11.43 -12.62 5.14
N PRO A 207 -12.48 -11.94 5.67
CA PRO A 207 -13.80 -12.54 5.89
C PRO A 207 -14.56 -12.92 4.61
N ARG A 208 -13.99 -12.64 3.43
CA ARG A 208 -14.64 -12.84 2.13
C ARG A 208 -13.65 -13.42 1.13
N LYS A 209 -14.15 -14.36 0.33
CA LYS A 209 -13.52 -14.70 -0.95
C LYS A 209 -14.18 -13.88 -2.08
N SER A 210 -13.41 -13.48 -3.08
CA SER A 210 -13.86 -12.67 -4.21
C SER A 210 -13.16 -13.08 -5.50
N THR A 211 -13.92 -13.24 -6.58
CA THR A 211 -13.37 -13.41 -7.93
C THR A 211 -12.89 -12.10 -8.53
N ALA A 212 -13.50 -10.98 -8.14
CA ALA A 212 -13.11 -9.64 -8.58
C ALA A 212 -11.92 -9.08 -7.79
N ASP A 213 -11.72 -9.58 -6.56
CA ASP A 213 -10.68 -9.15 -5.63
C ASP A 213 -9.89 -10.38 -5.14
N PRO A 214 -9.18 -11.10 -6.00
CA PRO A 214 -8.55 -12.36 -5.62
C PRO A 214 -7.45 -12.22 -4.55
N TRP A 215 -6.97 -11.00 -4.31
CA TRP A 215 -6.02 -10.66 -3.25
C TRP A 215 -6.53 -10.87 -1.81
N VAL A 216 -7.85 -11.04 -1.60
CA VAL A 216 -8.40 -11.45 -0.29
C VAL A 216 -8.58 -12.95 -0.15
N ASN A 217 -8.28 -13.75 -1.18
CA ASN A 217 -8.52 -15.18 -1.16
C ASN A 217 -7.44 -15.95 -0.39
N LEU A 218 -7.05 -15.43 0.78
CA LEU A 218 -5.97 -15.95 1.61
C LEU A 218 -6.53 -16.85 2.72
N ASP A 219 -5.76 -17.88 3.03
CA ASP A 219 -5.90 -18.70 4.23
C ASP A 219 -4.66 -18.42 5.08
N VAL A 220 -4.88 -17.72 6.20
CA VAL A 220 -3.85 -17.18 7.12
C VAL A 220 -3.92 -17.86 8.47
#